data_AF-A0A355BJZ5-F1
#
_entry.id   AF-A0A355BJZ5-F1
#
_cell.length_a   1.000
_cell.length_b   1.000
_cell.length_c   1.000
_cell.angle_alpha   90.00
_cell.angle_beta   90.00
_cell.angle_gamma   90.00
#
_symmetry.space_group_name_H-M   'P 1'
#
loop_
_entity.id
_entity.type
_entity.pdbx_description
1 polymer ?
#
loop_
_entity_poly.entity_id
_entity_poly.type
_entity_poly.pdbx_seq_one_letter_code
_entity_poly.pdbx_strand_id
1 'polypeptide(L)'
;LFNTNKKIVQSEYDENGWNAYYEAEVEPMVIELSNEYTRKLFTRRERGFGNRILFEAANLATASMQTKLNLAQMVDRGALTPNEWREVFNLAPVDGGDEPIRRLDTAVVKGGGKG
;
A
#
# COMPACT_ATOMS: atom_id res chain seq x y z
N LEU A 1 -1.57 -26.89 12.58
CA LEU A 1 -1.69 -26.13 11.32
C LEU A 1 -1.15 -24.72 11.60
N PHE A 2 0.06 -24.42 11.10
CA PHE A 2 0.65 -23.10 10.84
C PHE A 2 0.29 -21.89 11.74
N ASN A 3 0.46 -21.94 13.07
CA ASN A 3 0.22 -20.79 13.97
C ASN A 3 -1.07 -19.98 13.66
N THR A 4 -2.04 -20.62 12.99
CA THR A 4 -3.19 -19.94 12.41
C THR A 4 -4.19 -19.83 13.53
N ASN A 5 -4.44 -18.61 13.98
CA ASN A 5 -5.29 -18.43 15.14
C ASN A 5 -6.74 -18.83 14.81
N LYS A 6 -7.51 -19.16 15.85
CA LYS A 6 -8.91 -19.60 15.70
C LYS A 6 -9.79 -18.58 14.97
N LYS A 7 -9.58 -17.28 15.19
CA LYS A 7 -10.32 -16.21 14.50
C LYS A 7 -10.06 -16.23 12.99
N ILE A 8 -8.82 -16.48 12.55
CA ILE A 8 -8.46 -16.61 11.14
C ILE A 8 -9.15 -17.84 10.53
N VAL A 9 -9.05 -18.99 11.19
CA VAL A 9 -9.67 -20.24 10.70
C VAL A 9 -11.20 -20.12 10.58
N GLN A 10 -11.83 -19.42 11.52
CA GLN A 10 -13.29 -19.22 11.55
C GLN A 10 -13.75 -17.98 10.78
N SER A 11 -12.84 -17.22 10.17
CA SER A 11 -13.14 -15.94 9.51
C SER A 11 -13.81 -14.90 10.43
N GLU A 12 -13.49 -14.92 11.72
CA GLU A 12 -13.98 -13.99 12.77
C GLU A 12 -12.98 -12.85 13.06
N TYR A 13 -12.09 -12.55 12.11
CA TYR A 13 -11.09 -11.49 12.26
C TYR A 13 -11.64 -10.14 11.77
N ASP A 14 -11.22 -9.07 12.44
CA ASP A 14 -11.33 -7.71 11.94
C ASP A 14 -10.04 -7.31 11.20
N GLU A 15 -9.97 -6.09 10.68
CA GLU A 15 -8.82 -5.57 9.95
C GLU A 15 -7.51 -5.67 10.78
N ASN A 16 -7.57 -5.32 12.06
CA ASN A 16 -6.41 -5.38 12.96
C ASN A 16 -5.97 -6.83 13.20
N GLY A 17 -6.92 -7.74 13.43
CA GLY A 17 -6.64 -9.15 13.62
C GLY A 17 -6.08 -9.83 12.38
N TRP A 18 -6.53 -9.43 11.19
CA TRP A 18 -5.94 -9.86 9.92
C TRP A 18 -4.53 -9.33 9.74
N ASN A 19 -4.31 -8.03 9.91
CA ASN A 19 -3.00 -7.40 9.74
C ASN A 19 -1.96 -8.02 10.67
N ALA A 20 -2.30 -8.21 11.95
CA ALA A 20 -1.40 -8.83 12.92
C ALA A 20 -1.06 -10.29 12.54
N TYR A 21 -2.00 -11.04 11.99
CA TYR A 21 -1.74 -12.40 11.50
C TYR A 21 -0.89 -12.39 10.23
N TYR A 22 -1.17 -11.49 9.29
CA TYR A 22 -0.40 -11.34 8.06
C TYR A 22 1.06 -11.01 8.36
N GLU A 23 1.33 -10.00 9.19
CA GLU A 23 2.69 -9.59 9.58
C GLU A 23 3.44 -10.71 10.32
N ALA A 24 2.77 -11.43 11.23
CA ALA A 24 3.42 -12.46 12.02
C ALA A 24 3.73 -13.75 11.25
N GLU A 25 2.79 -14.20 10.41
CA GLU A 25 2.86 -15.57 9.84
C GLU A 25 3.00 -15.60 8.32
N VAL A 26 2.46 -14.61 7.59
CA VAL A 26 2.44 -14.62 6.13
C VAL A 26 3.60 -13.82 5.54
N GLU A 27 3.85 -12.62 6.04
CA GLU A 27 4.89 -11.70 5.55
C GLU A 27 6.30 -12.33 5.53
N PRO A 28 6.75 -13.07 6.56
CA PRO A 28 8.07 -13.72 6.52
C PRO A 28 8.21 -14.67 5.32
N MET A 29 7.18 -15.47 5.04
CA MET A 29 7.18 -16.37 3.88
C MET A 29 7.17 -15.60 2.56
N VAL A 30 6.41 -14.50 2.47
CA VAL A 30 6.34 -13.64 1.28
C VAL A 30 7.71 -13.01 0.97
N ILE A 31 8.44 -12.57 2.00
CA ILE A 31 9.80 -12.04 1.86
C ILE A 31 10.76 -13.14 1.40
N GLU A 32 10.71 -14.32 2.01
CA GLU A 32 11.53 -15.47 1.61
C GLU A 32 11.29 -15.86 0.16
N LEU A 33 10.03 -15.92 -0.27
CA LEU A 33 9.65 -16.19 -1.65
C LEU A 33 10.19 -15.12 -2.60
N SER A 34 10.07 -13.84 -2.24
CA SER A 34 10.57 -12.72 -3.05
C SER A 34 12.08 -12.86 -3.27
N ASN A 35 12.82 -13.16 -2.21
CA ASN A 35 14.27 -13.36 -2.26
C ASN A 35 14.65 -14.60 -3.08
N GLU A 36 13.98 -15.73 -2.87
CA GLU A 36 14.28 -16.99 -3.54
C GLU A 36 13.96 -16.94 -5.04
N TYR A 37 12.82 -16.35 -5.42
CA TYR A 37 12.46 -16.17 -6.83
C TYR A 37 13.42 -15.21 -7.51
N THR A 38 13.73 -14.08 -6.88
CA THR A 38 14.74 -13.13 -7.37
C THR A 38 16.09 -13.84 -7.57
N ARG A 39 16.50 -14.70 -6.63
CA ARG A 39 17.77 -15.42 -6.69
C ARG A 39 17.81 -16.49 -7.80
N LYS A 40 16.71 -17.20 -8.03
CA LYS A 40 16.64 -18.35 -8.94
C LYS A 40 16.33 -17.95 -10.37
N LEU A 41 15.49 -16.93 -10.57
CA LEU A 41 15.03 -16.52 -11.89
C LEU A 41 15.96 -15.50 -12.55
N PHE A 42 16.56 -14.59 -11.77
CA PHE A 42 17.53 -13.65 -12.30
C PHE A 42 18.96 -14.17 -12.18
N THR A 43 19.76 -13.89 -13.20
CA THR A 43 21.20 -14.07 -13.17
C THR A 43 21.85 -13.10 -12.17
N ARG A 44 23.11 -13.39 -11.78
CA ARG A 44 23.88 -12.48 -10.92
C ARG A 44 24.03 -11.08 -11.55
N ARG A 45 24.15 -11.01 -12.87
CA ARG A 45 24.27 -9.74 -13.60
C ARG A 45 22.98 -8.93 -13.52
N GLU A 46 21.83 -9.53 -13.81
CA GLU A 46 20.53 -8.87 -13.75
C GLU A 46 20.21 -8.34 -12.35
N ARG A 47 20.50 -9.11 -11.30
CA ARG A 47 20.36 -8.62 -9.91
C ARG A 47 21.30 -7.45 -9.62
N GLY A 48 22.49 -7.42 -10.22
CA GLY A 48 23.43 -6.30 -10.12
C GLY A 48 22.91 -4.99 -10.74
N PHE A 49 21.94 -5.08 -11.66
CA PHE A 49 21.21 -3.92 -12.20
C PHE A 49 19.95 -3.56 -11.40
N GLY A 50 19.70 -4.23 -10.28
CA GLY A 50 18.56 -3.94 -9.39
C GLY A 50 17.29 -4.73 -9.68
N ASN A 51 17.31 -5.69 -10.61
CA ASN A 51 16.14 -6.52 -10.90
C ASN A 51 15.78 -7.41 -9.70
N ARG A 52 14.52 -7.31 -9.26
CA ARG A 52 13.96 -8.09 -8.16
C ARG A 52 12.50 -8.44 -8.43
N ILE A 53 12.09 -9.58 -7.91
CA ILE A 53 10.71 -10.04 -7.88
C ILE A 53 10.21 -9.76 -6.47
N LEU A 54 9.17 -8.94 -6.38
CA LEU A 54 8.48 -8.60 -5.14
C LEU A 54 7.13 -9.28 -5.16
N PHE A 55 6.88 -10.11 -4.16
CA PHE A 55 5.52 -10.52 -3.83
C PHE A 55 4.99 -9.50 -2.84
N GLU A 56 3.94 -8.80 -3.26
CA GLU A 56 3.24 -7.87 -2.41
C GLU A 56 1.82 -8.41 -2.25
N ALA A 57 1.37 -8.56 -1.01
CA ALA A 57 -0.07 -8.62 -0.80
C ALA A 57 -0.58 -7.24 -1.20
N ALA A 58 -1.54 -7.17 -2.12
CA ALA A 58 -2.37 -5.99 -2.26
C ALA A 58 -3.14 -5.82 -0.94
N ASN A 59 -2.47 -5.34 0.10
CA ASN A 59 -2.92 -5.36 1.49
C ASN A 59 -4.11 -4.42 1.68
N LEU A 60 -4.29 -3.52 0.70
CA LEU A 60 -5.49 -2.73 0.55
C LEU A 60 -6.71 -3.55 0.14
N ALA A 61 -6.61 -4.75 -0.42
CA ALA A 61 -7.80 -5.58 -0.65
C ALA A 61 -8.55 -5.88 0.66
N THR A 62 -7.82 -6.05 1.76
CA THR A 62 -8.33 -6.36 3.11
C THR A 62 -8.43 -5.17 4.04
N ALA A 63 -7.84 -4.02 3.70
CA ALA A 63 -8.06 -2.78 4.42
C ALA A 63 -9.56 -2.44 4.44
N SER A 64 -10.08 -1.99 5.58
CA SER A 64 -11.49 -1.63 5.67
C SER A 64 -11.80 -0.48 4.72
N MET A 65 -13.06 -0.39 4.28
CA MET A 65 -13.51 0.76 3.47
C MET A 65 -13.20 2.09 4.19
N GLN A 66 -13.23 2.11 5.53
CA GLN A 66 -12.84 3.27 6.32
C GLN A 66 -11.36 3.64 6.13
N THR A 67 -10.44 2.68 6.20
CA THR A 67 -9.01 2.89 5.97
C THR A 67 -8.74 3.40 4.55
N LYS A 68 -9.40 2.82 3.54
CA LYS A 68 -9.25 3.28 2.15
C LYS A 68 -9.79 4.69 1.92
N LEU A 69 -10.91 5.03 2.55
CA LEU A 69 -11.47 6.39 2.48
C LEU A 69 -10.59 7.40 3.22
N ASN A 70 -9.90 7.00 4.29
CA ASN A 70 -8.96 7.87 4.99
C ASN A 70 -7.78 8.30 4.11
N LEU A 71 -7.41 7.51 3.08
CA LEU A 71 -6.37 7.90 2.11
C LEU A 71 -6.78 9.10 1.23
N ALA A 72 -8.07 9.44 1.14
CA ALA A 72 -8.50 10.67 0.49
C ALA A 72 -7.84 11.91 1.11
N GLN A 73 -7.48 11.85 2.40
CA GLN A 73 -6.75 12.91 3.08
C GLN A 73 -5.32 13.14 2.57
N MET A 74 -4.71 12.12 1.95
CA MET A 74 -3.40 12.23 1.30
C MET A 74 -3.54 12.92 -0.06
N VAL A 75 -4.62 12.61 -0.78
CA VAL A 75 -4.99 13.32 -2.01
C VAL A 75 -5.29 14.78 -1.73
N ASP A 76 -6.09 15.07 -0.69
CA ASP A 76 -6.44 16.45 -0.29
C ASP A 76 -5.21 17.31 0.04
N ARG A 77 -4.12 16.70 0.51
CA ARG A 77 -2.87 17.37 0.87
C ARG A 77 -1.85 17.41 -0.27
N GLY A 78 -2.16 16.83 -1.43
CA GLY A 78 -1.25 16.71 -2.57
C GLY A 78 -0.10 15.72 -2.36
N ALA A 79 -0.25 14.79 -1.40
CA ALA A 79 0.73 13.72 -1.14
C ALA A 79 0.49 12.47 -2.02
N LEU A 80 -0.74 12.28 -2.49
CA LEU A 80 -1.10 11.31 -3.52
C LEU A 80 -1.88 12.02 -4.63
N THR A 81 -1.77 11.50 -5.84
CA THR A 81 -2.62 11.86 -6.97
C THR A 81 -3.96 11.11 -6.91
N PRO A 82 -5.02 11.63 -7.56
CA PRO A 82 -6.27 10.90 -7.71
C PRO A 82 -6.10 9.49 -8.29
N ASN A 83 -5.20 9.26 -9.25
CA ASN A 83 -4.98 7.95 -9.86
C ASN A 83 -4.25 6.98 -8.94
N GLU A 84 -3.26 7.44 -8.17
CA GLU A 84 -2.62 6.61 -7.13
C GLU A 84 -3.65 6.19 -6.07
N TRP A 85 -4.59 7.06 -5.69
CA TRP A 85 -5.69 6.67 -4.80
C TRP A 85 -6.71 5.73 -5.45
N ARG A 86 -6.98 5.84 -6.76
CA ARG A 86 -7.86 4.91 -7.49
C ARG A 86 -7.26 3.51 -7.62
N GLU A 87 -5.94 3.42 -7.75
CA GLU A 87 -5.20 2.15 -7.78
C GLU A 87 -5.43 1.34 -6.49
N VAL A 88 -5.50 2.01 -5.33
CA VAL A 88 -5.86 1.39 -4.04
C VAL A 88 -7.22 0.67 -4.08
N PHE A 89 -8.16 1.16 -4.88
CA PHE A 89 -9.47 0.56 -5.08
C PHE A 89 -9.54 -0.38 -6.28
N ASN A 90 -8.44 -0.63 -6.97
CA ASN A 90 -8.40 -1.32 -8.27
C ASN A 90 -9.31 -0.66 -9.31
N LEU A 91 -9.47 0.66 -9.24
CA LEU A 91 -10.22 1.43 -10.24
C LEU A 91 -9.27 1.86 -11.35
N ALA A 92 -9.76 1.80 -12.59
CA ALA A 92 -9.02 2.31 -13.74
C ALA A 92 -8.70 3.81 -13.56
N PRO A 93 -7.54 4.29 -14.05
CA PRO A 93 -7.19 5.70 -14.00
C PRO A 93 -8.20 6.55 -14.79
N VAL A 94 -8.25 7.83 -14.45
CA VAL A 94 -9.06 8.84 -15.15
C VAL A 94 -8.17 9.94 -15.71
N ASP A 95 -8.66 10.60 -16.75
CA ASP A 95 -7.98 11.74 -17.37
C ASP A 95 -7.82 12.89 -16.35
N GLY A 96 -6.64 13.52 -16.35
CA GLY A 96 -6.23 14.51 -15.34
C GLY A 96 -5.97 13.95 -13.93
N GLY A 97 -6.08 12.63 -13.72
CA GLY A 97 -5.95 12.01 -12.40
C GLY A 97 -4.51 11.88 -11.89
N ASP A 98 -3.49 12.16 -12.71
CA ASP A 98 -2.07 12.17 -12.31
C ASP A 98 -1.62 13.57 -11.84
N GLU A 99 -2.47 14.58 -11.94
CA GLU A 99 -2.18 15.92 -11.42
C GLU A 99 -2.46 15.97 -9.91
N PRO A 100 -1.47 16.33 -9.07
CA PRO A 100 -1.70 16.48 -7.64
C PRO A 100 -2.69 17.61 -7.38
N ILE A 101 -3.82 17.28 -6.76
CA ILE A 101 -4.76 18.27 -6.25
C ILE A 101 -4.42 18.58 -4.80
N ARG A 102 -4.67 19.81 -4.35
CA ARG A 102 -4.51 20.19 -2.95
C ARG A 102 -5.59 21.18 -2.55
N ARG A 103 -6.18 20.96 -1.37
CA ARG A 103 -7.13 21.94 -0.84
C ARG A 103 -6.44 23.26 -0.49
N LEU A 104 -7.11 24.37 -0.79
CA LEU A 104 -6.56 25.72 -0.61
C LEU A 104 -6.36 26.11 0.87
N ASP A 105 -7.11 25.51 1.78
CA ASP A 105 -6.98 25.70 3.24
C ASP A 105 -5.70 25.08 3.83
N THR A 106 -5.07 24.14 3.11
CA THR A 106 -3.76 23.56 3.48
C THR A 106 -2.58 24.25 2.79
N ALA A 107 -2.83 25.37 2.10
CA ALA A 107 -1.78 26.14 1.48
C ALA A 107 -0.78 26.65 2.52
N VAL A 108 0.50 26.71 2.14
CA VAL A 108 1.54 27.34 2.95
C VAL A 108 1.08 28.77 3.26
N VAL A 109 1.01 29.11 4.54
CA VAL A 109 0.81 30.50 4.96
C VAL A 109 2.00 31.28 4.41
N LYS A 110 1.78 32.08 3.37
CA LYS A 110 2.76 33.09 2.98
C LYS A 110 2.95 33.97 4.21
N GLY A 111 4.13 33.91 4.82
CA GLY A 111 4.46 34.68 6.01
C GLY A 111 4.02 36.14 5.83
N GLY A 112 3.35 36.67 6.85
CA GLY A 112 2.66 37.95 6.82
C GLY A 112 3.48 39.05 6.17
N GLY A 113 3.04 39.50 5.00
CA GLY A 113 3.39 40.80 4.48
C GLY A 113 2.68 41.84 5.34
N LYS A 114 3.46 42.62 6.09
CA LYS A 114 3.02 43.78 6.85
C LYS A 114 2.13 44.68 5.98
N GLY A 115 0.91 44.92 6.44
CA GLY A 115 0.11 46.10 6.14
C GLY A 115 -0.02 46.91 7.41
#